data_AF-R7MCP7-F1
#
_entry.id   AF-R7MCP7-F1
#
_cell.length_a   1.000
_cell.length_b   1.000
_cell.length_c   1.000
_cell.angle_alpha   90.00
_cell.angle_beta   90.00
_cell.angle_gamma   90.00
#
_symmetry.space_group_name_H-M   'P 1'
#
loop_
_entity.id
_entity.type
_entity.pdbx_description
1 polymer ?
#
loop_
_entity_poly.entity_id
_entity_poly.type
_entity_poly.pdbx_seq_one_letter_code
_entity_poly.pdbx_strand_id
1 'polypeptide(L)'
;MSTTYQIKKIHTLKNVLGLDDDTYRQMLLSFDVCSSKDLTQAEAEIFIDILQNDAKYIQKNNYKKYDEFAGRDEKMATPSQLRKLEVVWACISKAEDKSTTLRQFIKKQFHVDDLRFLTKARASQIIAVLEKIKLQMCLKAI
;
A
#
# COMPACT_ATOMS: atom_id res chain seq x y z
N MET A 1 6.41 -37.59 -7.04
CA MET A 1 6.36 -36.81 -5.78
C MET A 1 7.11 -35.50 -6.00
N SER A 2 6.69 -34.46 -5.28
CA SER A 2 7.25 -33.12 -5.41
C SER A 2 8.72 -33.09 -5.00
N THR A 3 9.49 -32.23 -5.67
CA THR A 3 10.92 -32.13 -5.37
C THR A 3 11.16 -31.29 -4.12
N THR A 4 12.25 -31.54 -3.41
CA THR A 4 12.66 -30.74 -2.24
C THR A 4 12.77 -29.24 -2.56
N TYR A 5 13.14 -28.90 -3.80
CA TYR A 5 13.17 -27.51 -4.27
C TYR A 5 11.77 -26.88 -4.34
N GLN A 6 10.81 -27.60 -4.92
CA GLN A 6 9.43 -27.13 -5.02
C GLN A 6 8.77 -26.97 -3.64
N ILE A 7 8.97 -27.94 -2.73
CA ILE A 7 8.47 -27.85 -1.36
C ILE A 7 9.03 -26.61 -0.65
N LYS A 8 10.34 -26.36 -0.76
CA LYS A 8 10.96 -25.15 -0.20
C LYS A 8 10.35 -23.87 -0.79
N LYS A 9 10.14 -23.82 -2.10
CA LYS A 9 9.55 -22.66 -2.79
C LYS A 9 8.12 -22.39 -2.32
N ILE A 10 7.29 -23.43 -2.16
CA ILE A 10 5.93 -23.33 -1.62
C ILE A 10 5.94 -22.75 -0.21
N HIS A 11 6.79 -23.26 0.69
CA HIS A 11 6.88 -22.74 2.06
C HIS A 11 7.37 -21.30 2.13
N THR A 12 8.33 -20.93 1.28
CA THR A 12 8.76 -19.52 1.15
C THR A 12 7.60 -18.63 0.71
N LEU A 13 6.84 -19.04 -0.32
CA LEU A 13 5.71 -18.28 -0.82
C LEU A 13 4.57 -18.17 0.20
N LYS A 14 4.26 -19.26 0.91
CA LYS A 14 3.31 -19.26 2.04
C LYS A 14 3.66 -18.17 3.05
N ASN A 15 4.93 -18.08 3.45
CA ASN A 15 5.40 -17.09 4.40
C ASN A 15 5.34 -15.66 3.83
N VAL A 16 5.70 -15.46 2.56
CA VAL A 16 5.61 -14.15 1.89
C VAL A 16 4.16 -13.65 1.80
N LEU A 17 3.23 -14.56 1.54
CA LEU A 17 1.79 -14.28 1.48
C LEU A 17 1.16 -14.10 2.87
N GLY A 18 1.85 -14.53 3.94
CA GLY A 18 1.29 -14.51 5.30
C GLY A 18 0.09 -15.44 5.47
N LEU A 19 0.02 -16.54 4.70
CA LEU A 19 -1.08 -17.50 4.79
C LEU A 19 -1.03 -18.25 6.12
N ASP A 20 -2.15 -18.27 6.83
CA ASP A 20 -2.33 -19.11 8.00
C ASP A 20 -2.38 -20.60 7.60
N ASP A 21 -2.17 -21.47 8.58
CA ASP A 21 -2.07 -22.92 8.37
C ASP A 21 -3.39 -23.52 7.84
N ASP A 22 -4.54 -22.97 8.24
CA ASP A 22 -5.85 -23.47 7.82
C ASP A 22 -6.14 -23.11 6.37
N THR A 23 -5.93 -21.85 5.98
CA THR A 23 -6.03 -21.40 4.58
C THR A 23 -5.07 -22.16 3.67
N TYR A 24 -3.83 -22.38 4.13
CA TYR A 24 -2.84 -23.16 3.37
C TYR A 24 -3.30 -24.61 3.13
N ARG A 25 -3.90 -25.25 4.14
CA ARG A 25 -4.45 -26.61 3.99
C ARG A 25 -5.67 -26.65 3.08
N GLN A 26 -6.55 -25.65 3.15
CA GLN A 26 -7.70 -25.54 2.23
C GLN A 26 -7.25 -25.43 0.76
N MET A 27 -6.18 -24.67 0.50
CA MET A 27 -5.60 -24.60 -0.84
C MET A 27 -5.04 -25.95 -1.31
N LEU A 28 -4.37 -26.71 -0.43
CA LEU A 28 -3.86 -28.05 -0.75
C LEU A 28 -4.98 -29.07 -0.99
N LEU A 29 -6.12 -28.96 -0.29
CA LEU A 29 -7.29 -29.80 -0.52
C LEU A 29 -7.87 -29.65 -1.93
N SER A 30 -7.60 -28.54 -2.62
CA SER A 30 -8.02 -28.36 -4.02
C SER A 30 -7.28 -29.29 -4.98
N PHE A 31 -6.17 -29.86 -4.53
CA PHE A 31 -5.38 -30.87 -5.24
C PHE A 31 -5.57 -32.26 -4.62
N ASP A 32 -6.59 -32.46 -3.78
CA ASP A 32 -6.88 -33.70 -3.03
C ASP A 32 -5.71 -34.19 -2.14
N VAL A 33 -4.82 -33.29 -1.72
CA VAL A 33 -3.68 -33.61 -0.85
C VAL A 33 -3.74 -32.86 0.47
N CYS A 34 -3.19 -33.48 1.52
CA CYS A 34 -3.06 -32.86 2.84
C CYS A 34 -1.71 -32.19 3.07
N SER A 35 -0.72 -32.45 2.21
CA SER A 35 0.65 -31.97 2.36
C SER A 35 1.30 -31.69 1.01
N SER A 36 2.14 -30.66 0.97
CA SER A 36 2.92 -30.28 -0.21
C SER A 36 3.92 -31.36 -0.67
N LYS A 37 4.23 -32.33 0.20
CA LYS A 37 5.06 -33.50 -0.12
C LYS A 37 4.34 -34.52 -1.00
N ASP A 38 3.01 -34.56 -0.90
CA ASP A 38 2.19 -35.57 -1.58
C ASP A 38 1.81 -35.12 -3.00
N LEU A 39 2.03 -33.84 -3.32
CA LEU A 39 1.87 -33.30 -4.67
C LEU A 39 2.78 -34.04 -5.67
N THR A 40 2.29 -34.26 -6.87
CA THR A 40 3.15 -34.61 -8.01
C THR A 40 3.99 -33.40 -8.41
N GLN A 41 5.06 -33.64 -9.19
CA GLN A 41 5.93 -32.55 -9.63
C GLN A 41 5.19 -31.52 -10.50
N ALA A 42 4.21 -31.97 -11.31
CA ALA A 42 3.39 -31.10 -12.14
C ALA A 42 2.42 -30.27 -11.29
N GLU A 43 1.72 -30.89 -10.34
CA GLU A 43 0.80 -30.19 -9.44
C GLU A 43 1.54 -29.19 -8.54
N ALA A 44 2.74 -29.54 -8.07
CA ALA A 44 3.58 -28.63 -7.30
C ALA A 44 3.97 -27.39 -8.10
N GLU A 45 4.27 -27.52 -9.39
CA GLU A 45 4.59 -26.38 -10.24
C GLU A 45 3.35 -25.48 -10.45
N ILE A 46 2.19 -26.08 -10.73
CA ILE A 46 0.92 -25.35 -10.84
C ILE A 46 0.61 -24.60 -9.54
N PHE A 47 0.79 -25.25 -8.39
CA PHE A 47 0.53 -24.64 -7.09
C PHE A 47 1.50 -23.48 -6.80
N ILE A 48 2.77 -23.62 -7.18
CA ILE A 48 3.75 -22.53 -7.11
C ILE A 48 3.30 -21.34 -7.97
N ASP A 49 2.82 -21.58 -9.20
CA ASP A 49 2.37 -20.51 -10.09
C ASP A 49 1.14 -19.78 -9.53
N ILE A 50 0.20 -20.50 -8.91
CA ILE A 50 -0.94 -19.90 -8.19
C ILE A 50 -0.45 -18.98 -7.08
N LEU A 51 0.41 -19.49 -6.17
CA LEU A 51 0.95 -18.70 -5.06
C LEU A 51 1.76 -17.50 -5.55
N GLN A 52 2.49 -17.63 -6.66
CA GLN A 52 3.22 -16.51 -7.26
C GLN A 52 2.31 -15.44 -7.84
N ASN A 53 1.20 -15.84 -8.47
CA ASN A 53 0.22 -14.89 -9.00
C ASN A 53 -0.49 -14.15 -7.86
N ASP A 54 -0.85 -14.85 -6.79
CA ASP A 54 -1.41 -14.23 -5.57
C ASP A 54 -0.40 -13.25 -4.95
N ALA A 55 0.88 -13.61 -4.91
CA ALA A 55 1.93 -12.73 -4.38
C ALA A 55 2.06 -11.46 -5.21
N LYS A 56 2.01 -11.57 -6.54
CA LYS A 56 2.01 -10.41 -7.45
C LYS A 56 0.75 -9.55 -7.27
N TYR A 57 -0.40 -10.18 -7.07
CA TYR A 57 -1.66 -9.46 -6.84
C TYR A 57 -1.62 -8.66 -5.53
N ILE A 58 -1.15 -9.27 -4.43
CA ILE A 58 -0.93 -8.57 -3.15
C ILE A 58 0.11 -7.45 -3.31
N GLN A 59 1.19 -7.68 -4.04
CA GLN A 59 2.21 -6.66 -4.29
C GLN A 59 1.65 -5.50 -5.13
N LYS A 60 0.79 -5.78 -6.12
CA LYS A 60 0.10 -4.76 -6.92
C LYS A 60 -0.91 -3.96 -6.09
N ASN A 61 -1.63 -4.61 -5.17
CA ASN A 61 -2.52 -3.93 -4.22
C ASN A 61 -1.77 -3.14 -3.14
N ASN A 62 -0.49 -3.44 -2.92
CA ASN A 62 0.41 -2.66 -2.07
C ASN A 62 1.00 -1.42 -2.78
N TYR A 63 0.65 -1.16 -4.05
CA TYR A 63 0.99 0.11 -4.70
C TYR A 63 0.39 1.27 -3.90
N LYS A 64 1.25 1.99 -3.19
CA LYS A 64 0.83 3.17 -2.45
C LYS A 64 0.85 4.35 -3.41
N LYS A 65 -0.24 5.13 -3.40
CA LYS A 65 -0.35 6.36 -4.19
C LYS A 65 0.90 7.23 -4.00
N TYR A 66 1.42 7.76 -5.11
CA TYR A 66 2.66 8.55 -5.20
C TYR A 66 3.97 7.76 -5.11
N ASP A 67 3.97 6.43 -5.02
CA ASP A 67 5.24 5.67 -4.98
C ASP A 67 6.05 5.79 -6.29
N GLU A 68 5.44 6.19 -7.41
CA GLU A 68 6.15 6.58 -8.63
C GLU A 68 7.11 7.77 -8.41
N PHE A 69 6.88 8.55 -7.35
CA PHE A 69 7.73 9.67 -6.94
C PHE A 69 8.74 9.29 -5.85
N ALA A 70 8.91 8.01 -5.51
CA ALA A 70 9.88 7.59 -4.49
C ALA A 70 11.34 7.86 -4.91
N GLY A 71 11.64 7.81 -6.22
CA GLY A 71 12.99 8.01 -6.78
C GLY A 71 13.29 9.43 -7.25
N ARG A 72 12.50 10.43 -6.86
CA ARG A 72 12.73 11.83 -7.27
C ARG A 72 13.80 12.52 -6.42
N ASP A 73 14.23 13.70 -6.88
CA ASP A 73 15.19 14.58 -6.18
C ASP A 73 14.86 14.71 -4.68
N GLU A 74 15.88 14.57 -3.83
CA GLU A 74 15.75 14.57 -2.37
C GLU A 74 15.11 15.85 -1.79
N LYS A 75 15.17 16.96 -2.54
CA LYS A 75 14.57 18.25 -2.16
C LYS A 75 13.06 18.28 -2.38
N MET A 76 12.52 17.35 -3.17
CA MET A 76 11.09 17.24 -3.44
C MET A 76 10.37 16.48 -2.32
N ALA A 77 9.06 16.69 -2.19
CA ALA A 77 8.30 16.02 -1.14
C ALA A 77 8.38 14.49 -1.26
N THR A 78 8.30 13.76 -0.17
CA THR A 78 8.26 12.29 -0.25
C THR A 78 6.85 11.81 -0.58
N PRO A 79 6.67 10.64 -1.21
CA PRO A 79 5.35 10.03 -1.40
C PRO A 79 4.53 9.96 -0.10
N SER A 80 5.21 9.63 1.01
CA SER A 80 4.62 9.59 2.35
C SER A 80 4.10 10.96 2.82
N GLN A 81 4.81 12.05 2.54
CA GLN A 81 4.33 13.40 2.86
C GLN A 81 3.11 13.78 2.03
N LEU A 82 3.08 13.44 0.74
CA LEU A 82 1.93 13.72 -0.13
C LEU A 82 0.69 12.96 0.35
N ARG A 83 0.84 11.67 0.69
CA ARG A 83 -0.24 10.86 1.28
C ARG A 83 -0.71 11.45 2.60
N LYS A 84 0.21 11.91 3.46
CA LYS A 84 -0.14 12.53 4.75
C LYS A 84 -0.95 13.81 4.56
N LEU A 85 -0.61 14.65 3.58
CA LEU A 85 -1.39 15.84 3.23
C LEU A 85 -2.85 15.50 2.90
N GLU A 86 -3.07 14.51 2.03
CA GLU A 86 -4.41 14.08 1.66
C GLU A 86 -5.21 13.55 2.85
N VAL A 87 -4.58 12.75 3.71
CA VAL A 87 -5.22 12.19 4.90
C VAL A 87 -5.63 13.29 5.89
N VAL A 88 -4.72 14.22 6.20
CA VAL A 88 -5.04 15.30 7.15
C VAL A 88 -6.12 16.21 6.56
N TRP A 89 -6.06 16.53 5.27
CA TRP A 89 -7.10 17.30 4.61
C TRP A 89 -8.45 16.58 4.61
N ALA A 90 -8.46 15.27 4.38
CA ALA A 90 -9.67 14.45 4.36
C ALA A 90 -10.39 14.40 5.71
N CYS A 91 -9.69 14.64 6.83
CA CYS A 91 -10.29 14.79 8.15
C CYS A 91 -10.92 16.18 8.37
N ILE A 92 -10.39 17.22 7.73
CA ILE A 92 -10.79 18.62 7.92
C ILE A 92 -11.92 18.98 6.94
N SER A 93 -11.78 18.54 5.69
CA SER A 93 -12.70 18.86 4.60
C SER A 93 -13.89 17.90 4.60
N LYS A 94 -15.09 18.48 4.61
CA LYS A 94 -16.37 17.77 4.41
C LYS A 94 -16.74 17.63 2.93
N ALA A 95 -15.90 18.12 2.01
CA ALA A 95 -16.18 18.03 0.58
C ALA A 95 -16.10 16.59 0.08
N GLU A 96 -16.92 16.27 -0.93
CA GLU A 96 -16.89 14.99 -1.65
C GLU A 96 -15.56 14.85 -2.42
N ASP A 97 -15.19 15.87 -3.19
CA ASP A 97 -13.92 15.93 -3.93
C ASP A 97 -12.76 16.51 -3.10
N LYS A 98 -12.25 15.70 -2.18
CA LYS A 98 -11.15 16.06 -1.27
C LYS A 98 -9.85 16.44 -2.01
N SER A 99 -9.52 15.73 -3.09
CA SER A 99 -8.30 15.98 -3.88
C SER A 99 -8.33 17.34 -4.60
N THR A 100 -9.47 17.71 -5.16
CA THR A 100 -9.63 18.98 -5.88
C THR A 100 -9.66 20.16 -4.92
N THR A 101 -10.38 20.03 -3.80
CA THR A 101 -10.41 21.07 -2.77
C THR A 101 -9.04 21.28 -2.12
N LEU A 102 -8.25 20.21 -1.93
CA LEU A 102 -6.87 20.33 -1.44
C LEU A 102 -5.98 21.10 -2.42
N ARG A 103 -6.06 20.78 -3.72
CA ARG A 103 -5.30 21.51 -4.74
C ARG A 103 -5.67 22.99 -4.80
N GLN A 104 -6.97 23.31 -4.73
CA GLN A 104 -7.42 24.70 -4.67
C GLN A 104 -6.91 25.43 -3.42
N PHE A 105 -6.91 24.77 -2.26
CA PHE A 105 -6.37 25.34 -1.03
C PHE A 105 -4.87 25.62 -1.13
N ILE A 106 -4.10 24.66 -1.65
CA ILE A 106 -2.65 24.81 -1.84
C ILE A 106 -2.34 25.91 -2.86
N LYS A 107 -3.08 25.96 -3.98
CA LYS A 107 -2.94 27.01 -4.99
C LYS A 107 -3.24 28.39 -4.41
N LYS A 108 -4.26 28.52 -3.56
CA LYS A 108 -4.66 29.79 -2.95
C LYS A 108 -3.67 30.27 -1.89
N GLN A 109 -3.21 29.40 -0.98
CA GLN A 109 -2.34 29.81 0.14
C GLN A 109 -0.86 29.77 -0.16
N PHE A 110 -0.42 28.86 -1.02
CA PHE A 110 1.00 28.62 -1.26
C PHE A 110 1.42 28.86 -2.71
N HIS A 111 0.47 29.23 -3.59
CA HIS A 111 0.72 29.46 -5.02
C HIS A 111 1.40 28.28 -5.73
N VAL A 112 1.06 27.06 -5.30
CA VAL A 112 1.53 25.82 -5.93
C VAL A 112 0.34 25.13 -6.61
N ASP A 113 0.46 24.85 -7.91
CA ASP A 113 -0.66 24.32 -8.70
C ASP A 113 -1.02 22.87 -8.36
N ASP A 114 -0.03 22.01 -8.05
CA ASP A 114 -0.27 20.61 -7.71
C ASP A 114 0.68 20.12 -6.61
N LEU A 115 0.21 19.17 -5.80
CA LEU A 115 0.98 18.51 -4.75
C LEU A 115 2.31 17.93 -5.28
N ARG A 116 2.34 17.53 -6.56
CA ARG A 116 3.53 16.99 -7.21
C ARG A 116 4.70 17.98 -7.24
N PHE A 117 4.43 19.28 -7.27
CA PHE A 117 5.47 20.32 -7.32
C PHE A 117 5.95 20.77 -5.94
N LEU A 118 5.44 20.18 -4.85
CA LEU A 118 5.85 20.54 -3.50
C LEU A 118 7.26 20.03 -3.19
N THR A 119 8.07 20.92 -2.60
CA THR A 119 9.33 20.55 -1.97
C THR A 119 9.09 19.90 -0.61
N LYS A 120 10.06 19.12 -0.14
CA LYS A 120 10.02 18.42 1.15
C LYS A 120 9.76 19.36 2.32
N ALA A 121 10.45 20.50 2.33
CA ALA A 121 10.31 21.52 3.36
C ALA A 121 8.90 22.14 3.36
N ARG A 122 8.40 22.53 2.18
CA ARG A 122 7.06 23.11 2.04
C ARG A 122 5.98 22.11 2.43
N ALA A 123 6.08 20.85 1.99
CA ALA A 123 5.13 19.81 2.36
C ALA A 123 5.06 19.62 3.89
N SER A 124 6.21 19.57 4.58
CA SER A 124 6.23 19.50 6.05
C SER A 124 5.58 20.71 6.72
N GLN A 125 5.83 21.92 6.22
CA GLN A 125 5.20 23.14 6.75
C GLN A 125 3.67 23.09 6.58
N ILE A 126 3.18 22.68 5.41
CA ILE A 126 1.74 22.58 5.13
C ILE A 126 1.11 21.52 6.03
N ILE A 127 1.73 20.35 6.20
CA ILE A 127 1.24 19.29 7.11
C ILE A 127 1.07 19.85 8.52
N ALA A 128 2.07 20.56 9.05
CA ALA A 128 2.02 21.13 10.39
C ALA A 128 0.89 22.17 10.53
N VAL A 129 0.65 22.99 9.51
CA VAL A 129 -0.47 23.95 9.49
C VAL A 129 -1.81 23.21 9.48
N LEU A 130 -1.97 22.18 8.65
CA LEU A 130 -3.21 21.40 8.60
C LEU A 130 -3.47 20.64 9.91
N GLU A 131 -2.44 20.08 10.54
CA GLU A 131 -2.56 19.44 11.86
C GLU A 131 -3.01 20.43 12.94
N LYS A 132 -2.49 21.66 12.93
CA LYS A 132 -2.96 22.72 13.84
C LYS A 132 -4.42 23.08 13.60
N ILE A 133 -4.85 23.21 12.34
CA ILE A 133 -6.25 23.47 12.00
C ILE A 133 -7.15 22.33 12.49
N LYS A 134 -6.74 21.07 12.27
CA LYS A 134 -7.45 19.89 12.77
C LYS A 134 -7.61 19.93 14.29
N LEU A 135 -6.55 20.23 15.03
CA LEU A 135 -6.59 20.36 16.50
C LEU A 135 -7.55 21.47 16.94
N GLN A 136 -7.51 22.64 16.30
CA GLN A 136 -8.41 23.74 16.61
C GLN A 136 -9.88 23.40 16.35
N MET A 137 -10.18 22.63 15.30
CA MET A 137 -11.54 22.17 15.03
C MET A 137 -12.04 21.21 16.10
N CYS A 138 -11.20 20.27 16.56
CA CYS A 138 -11.56 19.36 17.65
C CYS A 138 -11.81 20.12 18.95
N LEU A 139 -10.97 21.10 19.29
CA LEU A 139 -11.12 21.88 20.53
C LEU A 139 -12.38 22.77 20.55
N LYS A 140 -12.84 23.25 19.38
CA LYS A 140 -14.08 24.05 19.27
C LYS A 140 -15.36 23.22 19.24
N ALA A 141 -15.25 21.89 19.16
CA ALA A 141 -16.40 20.98 19.12
C ALA A 141 -16.76 20.41 20.50
N ILE A 142 -16.03 20.81 21.55
CA ILE A 142 -16.26 20.50 22.98
C ILE A 142 -16.84 21.75 23.64
#